data_AF-A0A7J5XQH9-F1
#
_entry.id   AF-A0A7J5XQH9-F1
#
_cell.length_a   1.000
_cell.length_b   1.000
_cell.length_c   1.000
_cell.angle_alpha   90.00
_cell.angle_beta   90.00
_cell.angle_gamma   90.00
#
_symmetry.space_group_name_H-M   'P 1'
#
loop_
_entity.id
_entity.type
_entity.pdbx_description
1 polymer ?
#
loop_
_entity_poly.entity_id
_entity_poly.type
_entity_poly.pdbx_seq_one_letter_code
_entity_poly.pdbx_strand_id
1 'polypeptide(L)'
;MPTIMGPNAAKRGDNATFSCYASSNPPCSYEWFFNGSVVSDTSEYVASLLTEESNPIEDVQIETPMNPAIEGHFYNLTCNVTGTAEHFYWMKNDGPETPMIDGPAFAEIGHSAVFTCFAKSVPPSHYSWWFNGSSVANSSVFTTDPLSLNMSGEYTCMAYNNVTENNSTNSKMLTVIEAISSVMIRITTVPINSDVFTLTCDVSGPYDMIYWMKDNMHLNMTNSTANPLMSYHIKNNMLYFTPVNRVNDGTYECVATNQAGQHKSPKYMLLSLSLCLQTAL
;
A
#
# COMPACT_ATOMS: atom_id res chain seq x y z
N MET A 1 19.60 -21.47 37.91
CA MET A 1 19.56 -21.22 36.45
C MET A 1 20.52 -20.07 36.17
N PRO A 2 21.45 -20.21 35.22
CA PRO A 2 22.27 -19.08 34.79
C PRO A 2 21.38 -18.05 34.09
N THR A 3 21.45 -16.79 34.51
CA THR A 3 20.78 -15.67 33.84
C THR A 3 21.82 -14.88 33.09
N ILE A 4 21.66 -14.80 31.76
CA ILE A 4 22.50 -13.94 30.93
C ILE A 4 21.81 -12.59 30.81
N MET A 5 22.53 -11.52 31.15
CA MET A 5 22.12 -10.13 31.00
C MET A 5 22.99 -9.47 29.94
N GLY A 6 22.36 -8.75 29.02
CA GLY A 6 23.06 -8.01 27.96
C GLY A 6 22.09 -7.21 27.10
N PRO A 7 22.60 -6.40 26.17
CA PRO A 7 21.75 -5.65 25.25
C PRO A 7 21.07 -6.59 24.24
N ASN A 8 19.76 -6.42 24.04
CA ASN A 8 18.99 -7.17 23.03
C ASN A 8 19.27 -6.69 21.58
N ALA A 9 19.95 -5.56 21.43
CA ALA A 9 20.38 -4.98 20.15
C ALA A 9 21.60 -4.08 20.38
N ALA A 10 22.52 -4.04 19.42
CA ALA A 10 23.67 -3.13 19.42
C ALA A 10 23.92 -2.60 18.00
N LYS A 11 24.60 -1.44 17.88
CA LYS A 11 24.96 -0.88 16.57
C LYS A 11 26.23 -1.54 16.04
N ARG A 12 26.42 -1.47 14.72
CA ARG A 12 27.62 -1.97 14.06
C ARG A 12 28.85 -1.18 14.52
N GLY A 13 29.84 -1.88 15.09
CA GLY A 13 31.08 -1.28 15.58
C GLY A 13 31.09 -0.96 17.08
N ASP A 14 29.94 -1.12 17.77
CA ASP A 14 29.86 -0.96 19.22
C ASP A 14 30.30 -2.24 19.94
N ASN A 15 30.92 -2.09 21.11
CA ASN A 15 31.19 -3.21 22.00
C ASN A 15 29.91 -3.57 22.77
N ALA A 16 29.53 -4.85 22.75
CA ALA A 16 28.47 -5.39 23.59
C ALA A 16 29.07 -6.20 24.75
N THR A 17 28.59 -5.95 25.96
CA THR A 17 29.01 -6.69 27.17
C THR A 17 27.86 -7.58 27.62
N PHE A 18 28.18 -8.85 27.86
CA PHE A 18 27.25 -9.85 28.37
C PHE A 18 27.75 -10.35 29.72
N SER A 19 26.84 -10.42 30.68
CA SER A 19 27.11 -10.88 32.04
C SER A 19 26.29 -12.13 32.32
N CYS A 20 26.93 -13.17 32.85
CA CYS A 20 26.25 -14.40 33.25
C CYS A 20 26.24 -14.49 34.77
N TYR A 21 25.05 -14.61 35.35
CA TYR A 21 24.85 -14.76 36.79
C TYR A 21 24.31 -16.15 37.09
N ALA A 22 25.11 -16.98 37.76
CA ALA A 22 24.70 -18.28 38.25
C ALA A 22 24.97 -18.36 39.76
N SER A 23 23.94 -18.70 40.54
CA SER A 23 24.11 -18.98 41.98
C SER A 23 24.26 -20.49 42.18
N SER A 24 25.43 -20.91 42.66
CA SER A 24 25.73 -22.31 42.97
C SER A 24 26.61 -22.43 44.22
N ASN A 25 26.47 -23.56 44.91
CA ASN A 25 27.30 -23.92 46.05
C ASN A 25 27.64 -25.43 45.98
N PRO A 26 28.89 -25.83 45.72
CA PRO A 26 30.10 -25.00 45.54
C PRO A 26 30.06 -24.12 44.26
N PRO A 27 30.93 -23.09 44.15
CA PRO A 27 30.95 -22.16 43.02
C PRO A 27 31.13 -22.88 41.67
N CYS A 28 30.37 -22.49 40.65
CA CYS A 28 30.50 -23.01 39.29
C CYS A 28 31.55 -22.21 38.50
N SER A 29 32.17 -22.86 37.51
CA SER A 29 32.94 -22.22 36.45
C SER A 29 31.99 -21.69 35.36
N TYR A 30 32.46 -20.70 34.59
CA TYR A 30 31.68 -20.04 33.55
C TYR A 30 32.39 -20.25 32.22
N GLU A 31 31.69 -20.60 31.15
CA GLU A 31 32.33 -20.74 29.84
C GLU A 31 31.43 -20.12 28.77
N TRP A 32 31.97 -19.18 28.01
CA TRP A 32 31.26 -18.54 26.90
C TRP A 32 31.61 -19.22 25.58
N PHE A 33 30.59 -19.45 24.75
CA PHE A 33 30.74 -19.98 23.40
C PHE A 33 30.23 -18.97 22.37
N PHE A 34 30.95 -18.83 21.27
CA PHE A 34 30.54 -18.04 20.10
C PHE A 34 30.77 -18.88 18.84
N ASN A 35 29.72 -19.07 18.03
CA ASN A 35 29.76 -19.97 16.86
C ASN A 35 30.36 -21.35 17.16
N GLY A 36 29.98 -21.95 18.28
CA GLY A 36 30.45 -23.27 18.73
C GLY A 36 31.89 -23.32 19.26
N SER A 37 32.61 -22.19 19.32
CA SER A 37 33.97 -22.11 19.85
C SER A 37 34.00 -21.45 21.22
N VAL A 38 34.81 -21.99 22.15
CA VAL A 38 35.04 -21.39 23.48
C VAL A 38 35.74 -20.04 23.30
N VAL A 39 35.26 -19.02 24.00
CA VAL A 39 35.75 -17.65 23.88
C VAL A 39 36.36 -17.10 25.17
N SER A 40 35.79 -17.45 26.34
CA SER A 40 36.39 -17.10 27.63
C SER A 40 35.84 -17.93 28.81
N ASP A 41 36.66 -18.08 29.85
CA ASP A 41 36.30 -18.65 31.16
C ASP A 41 36.13 -17.51 32.19
N THR A 42 35.11 -16.67 31.99
CA THR A 42 34.86 -15.46 32.81
C THR A 42 33.36 -15.24 33.02
N SER A 43 32.96 -14.59 34.12
CA SER A 43 31.55 -14.22 34.37
C SER A 43 31.05 -13.06 33.47
N GLU A 44 31.98 -12.34 32.84
CA GLU A 44 31.72 -11.25 31.89
C GLU A 44 32.50 -11.49 30.60
N TYR A 45 31.83 -11.34 29.45
CA TYR A 45 32.45 -11.43 28.13
C TYR A 45 32.20 -10.14 27.33
N VAL A 46 33.25 -9.58 26.74
CA VAL A 46 33.21 -8.40 25.87
C VAL A 46 33.48 -8.86 24.44
N ALA A 47 32.45 -8.82 23.59
CA ALA A 47 32.62 -9.07 22.17
C ALA A 47 33.26 -7.83 21.52
N SER A 48 34.55 -7.93 21.17
CA SER A 48 35.30 -6.85 20.51
C SER A 48 35.41 -7.09 18.99
N LEU A 49 35.21 -6.02 18.22
CA LEU A 49 35.31 -5.88 16.76
C LEU A 49 35.07 -7.17 15.92
N LEU A 50 33.81 -7.41 15.57
CA LEU A 50 33.41 -8.35 14.52
C LEU A 50 33.63 -7.67 13.15
N THR A 51 34.81 -7.87 12.55
CA THR A 51 35.22 -7.20 11.30
C THR A 51 34.77 -7.87 10.01
N GLU A 52 34.08 -9.01 10.06
CA GLU A 52 33.60 -9.68 8.84
C GLU A 52 32.14 -10.09 8.95
N GLU A 53 31.47 -10.10 7.78
CA GLU A 53 30.09 -10.51 7.56
C GLU A 53 29.87 -11.94 8.06
N SER A 54 29.64 -12.08 9.37
CA SER A 54 29.22 -13.35 9.96
C SER A 54 27.72 -13.46 9.82
N ASN A 55 27.31 -14.54 9.18
CA ASN A 55 25.93 -15.03 9.15
C ASN A 55 25.33 -15.09 10.56
N PRO A 56 24.00 -15.11 10.68
CA PRO A 56 23.39 -15.34 11.96
C PRO A 56 23.90 -16.55 12.71
N ILE A 57 24.23 -16.31 13.98
CA ILE A 57 24.54 -17.33 14.95
C ILE A 57 23.22 -18.08 15.16
N GLU A 58 23.08 -19.19 14.44
CA GLU A 58 22.09 -20.20 14.73
C GLU A 58 22.65 -21.14 15.81
N ASP A 59 21.78 -21.51 16.75
CA ASP A 59 21.91 -22.63 17.68
C ASP A 59 23.23 -22.78 18.46
N VAL A 60 23.22 -22.34 19.72
CA VAL A 60 24.14 -22.89 20.73
C VAL A 60 23.51 -24.16 21.28
N GLN A 61 23.87 -25.31 20.71
CA GLN A 61 23.58 -26.62 21.29
C GLN A 61 24.58 -26.92 22.42
N ILE A 62 24.09 -27.21 23.62
CA ILE A 62 24.90 -27.70 24.74
C ILE A 62 24.72 -29.22 24.79
N GLU A 63 25.68 -29.98 24.27
CA GLU A 63 25.70 -31.44 24.42
C GLU A 63 26.34 -31.85 25.74
N THR A 64 25.60 -32.58 26.58
CA THR A 64 26.15 -33.21 27.80
C THR A 64 26.77 -34.57 27.47
N PRO A 65 27.89 -34.97 28.11
CA PRO A 65 28.45 -36.30 27.91
C PRO A 65 27.51 -37.38 28.47
N MET A 66 27.05 -38.28 27.61
CA MET A 66 26.13 -39.36 27.95
C MET A 66 26.88 -40.70 27.87
N ASN A 67 26.99 -41.44 28.98
CA ASN A 67 27.41 -42.84 28.93
C ASN A 67 26.23 -43.71 28.43
N PRO A 68 26.46 -44.77 27.65
CA PRO A 68 25.39 -45.62 27.16
C PRO A 68 24.68 -46.35 28.30
N ALA A 69 23.35 -46.22 28.34
CA ALA A 69 22.49 -46.92 29.29
C ALA A 69 22.35 -48.41 28.94
N ILE A 70 22.22 -49.27 29.95
CA ILE A 70 22.05 -50.71 29.80
C ILE A 70 20.56 -51.04 29.82
N GLU A 71 20.12 -51.85 28.85
CA GLU A 71 18.73 -52.27 28.70
C GLU A 71 18.24 -53.05 29.94
N GLY A 72 17.10 -52.64 30.51
CA GLY A 72 16.47 -53.31 31.67
C GLY A 72 16.75 -52.72 33.06
N HIS A 73 17.52 -51.62 33.18
CA HIS A 73 17.81 -50.96 34.46
C HIS A 73 17.08 -49.62 34.63
N PHE A 74 16.64 -49.32 35.86
CA PHE A 74 16.11 -48.01 36.25
C PHE A 74 17.23 -47.13 36.82
N TYR A 75 17.44 -45.97 36.18
CA TYR A 75 18.41 -44.96 36.62
C TYR A 75 17.66 -43.77 37.20
N ASN A 76 18.03 -43.34 38.42
CA ASN A 76 17.54 -42.08 38.97
C ASN A 76 18.37 -40.94 38.42
N LEU A 77 17.79 -40.16 37.51
CA LEU A 77 18.39 -38.96 36.98
C LEU A 77 18.04 -37.77 37.89
N THR A 78 18.89 -37.46 38.86
CA THR A 78 18.84 -36.15 39.53
C THR A 78 19.56 -35.12 38.67
N CYS A 79 18.85 -34.58 37.68
CA CYS A 79 19.23 -33.34 37.03
C CYS A 79 18.95 -32.19 37.99
N ASN A 80 19.99 -31.45 38.37
CA ASN A 80 19.80 -30.15 39.02
C ASN A 80 20.21 -28.98 38.13
N VAL A 81 19.83 -29.04 36.85
CA VAL A 81 19.47 -27.85 36.06
C VAL A 81 18.44 -28.27 35.02
N THR A 82 17.19 -27.85 35.22
CA THR A 82 16.08 -27.97 34.27
C THR A 82 15.91 -26.63 33.57
N GLY A 83 16.32 -26.51 32.32
CA GLY A 83 15.97 -25.37 31.48
C GLY A 83 17.02 -25.08 30.41
N THR A 84 16.61 -25.19 29.14
CA THR A 84 17.27 -24.56 28.00
C THR A 84 17.21 -23.04 28.19
N ALA A 85 18.35 -22.35 28.09
CA ALA A 85 18.37 -20.90 28.10
C ALA A 85 17.63 -20.35 26.86
N GLU A 86 16.89 -19.26 27.06
CA GLU A 86 16.08 -18.61 26.03
C GLU A 86 16.96 -18.08 24.90
N HIS A 87 16.54 -18.32 23.66
CA HIS A 87 17.23 -17.99 22.42
C HIS A 87 17.58 -16.49 22.33
N PHE A 88 18.85 -16.16 22.10
CA PHE A 88 19.29 -14.82 21.73
C PHE A 88 19.36 -14.71 20.20
N TYR A 89 18.41 -14.00 19.60
CA TYR A 89 18.45 -13.67 18.18
C TYR A 89 19.28 -12.41 17.98
N TRP A 90 20.42 -12.51 17.31
CA TRP A 90 21.02 -11.33 16.70
C TRP A 90 20.24 -11.05 15.40
N MET A 91 19.72 -9.84 15.25
CA MET A 91 19.17 -9.37 13.97
C MET A 91 20.09 -8.29 13.45
N LYS A 92 20.51 -8.41 12.18
CA LYS A 92 21.23 -7.34 11.50
C LYS A 92 20.29 -6.14 11.38
N ASN A 93 20.53 -5.11 12.19
CA ASN A 93 19.81 -3.84 12.08
C ASN A 93 20.21 -3.16 10.78
N ASP A 94 19.23 -2.81 9.96
CA ASP A 94 19.45 -2.27 8.63
C ASP A 94 18.32 -1.32 8.20
N GLY A 95 18.65 -0.41 7.28
CA GLY A 95 17.75 0.61 6.78
C GLY A 95 17.60 1.84 7.71
N PRO A 96 16.63 2.72 7.41
CA PRO A 96 15.63 2.56 6.36
C PRO A 96 16.19 2.70 4.94
N GLU A 97 15.77 1.80 4.04
CA GLU A 97 15.93 2.02 2.60
C GLU A 97 15.02 3.18 2.11
N THR A 98 15.29 3.73 0.93
CA THR A 98 14.51 4.84 0.37
C THR A 98 13.00 4.55 0.37
N PRO A 99 12.15 5.43 0.92
CA PRO A 99 10.72 5.17 1.02
C PRO A 99 10.02 5.10 -0.34
N MET A 100 9.10 4.15 -0.49
CA MET A 100 8.15 4.09 -1.59
C MET A 100 6.86 4.81 -1.18
N ILE A 101 6.36 5.69 -2.07
CA ILE A 101 5.14 6.47 -1.83
C ILE A 101 4.05 6.08 -2.83
N ASP A 102 2.95 5.55 -2.31
CA ASP A 102 1.71 5.39 -3.06
C ASP A 102 0.73 6.54 -2.76
N GLY A 103 -0.06 6.93 -3.76
CA GLY A 103 -0.96 8.10 -3.71
C GLY A 103 -1.17 8.74 -5.08
N PRO A 104 -2.11 9.68 -5.20
CA PRO A 104 -2.46 10.30 -6.48
C PRO A 104 -1.39 11.29 -6.97
N ALA A 105 -1.23 11.39 -8.29
CA ALA A 105 -0.49 12.48 -8.93
C ALA A 105 -1.38 13.72 -9.17
N PHE A 106 -2.68 13.49 -9.36
CA PHE A 106 -3.69 14.52 -9.58
C PHE A 106 -4.89 14.29 -8.65
N ALA A 107 -5.44 15.36 -8.11
CA ALA A 107 -6.67 15.31 -7.32
C ALA A 107 -7.48 16.60 -7.51
N GLU A 108 -8.78 16.52 -7.30
CA GLU A 108 -9.68 17.66 -7.49
C GLU A 108 -9.84 18.51 -6.22
N ILE A 109 -10.07 19.80 -6.40
CA ILE A 109 -10.48 20.71 -5.31
C ILE A 109 -11.69 20.14 -4.55
N GLY A 110 -11.70 20.29 -3.22
CA GLY A 110 -12.78 19.86 -2.34
C GLY A 110 -12.77 18.37 -1.98
N HIS A 111 -11.97 17.56 -2.67
CA HIS A 111 -11.72 16.16 -2.31
C HIS A 111 -10.45 16.02 -1.46
N SER A 112 -10.28 14.87 -0.81
CA SER A 112 -9.06 14.54 -0.06
C SER A 112 -8.16 13.60 -0.86
N ALA A 113 -6.85 13.79 -0.76
CA ALA A 113 -5.85 12.85 -1.25
C ALA A 113 -5.34 11.97 -0.11
N VAL A 114 -5.08 10.70 -0.41
CA VAL A 114 -4.48 9.74 0.54
C VAL A 114 -3.13 9.30 0.01
N PHE A 115 -2.11 9.42 0.85
CA PHE A 115 -0.76 8.95 0.60
C PHE A 115 -0.38 7.87 1.60
N THR A 116 0.33 6.85 1.12
CA THR A 116 0.92 5.81 1.97
C THR A 116 2.41 5.72 1.70
N CYS A 117 3.17 5.49 2.76
CA CYS A 117 4.63 5.44 2.71
C CYS A 117 5.12 4.17 3.39
N PHE A 118 6.10 3.54 2.74
CA PHE A 118 6.74 2.33 3.23
C PHE A 118 8.23 2.35 2.94
N ALA A 119 9.05 1.94 3.89
CA ALA A 119 10.48 1.75 3.75
C ALA A 119 10.85 0.38 4.34
N LYS A 120 11.72 -0.35 3.63
CA LYS A 120 12.28 -1.59 4.16
C LYS A 120 13.30 -1.25 5.24
N SER A 121 13.06 -1.72 6.46
CA SER A 121 13.93 -1.48 7.61
C SER A 121 13.74 -2.53 8.71
N VAL A 122 14.83 -2.85 9.40
CA VAL A 122 14.85 -3.72 10.57
C VAL A 122 15.59 -3.01 11.71
N PRO A 123 14.93 -2.74 12.85
CA PRO A 123 13.49 -2.87 13.11
C PRO A 123 12.63 -1.93 12.22
N PRO A 124 11.29 -2.07 12.20
CA PRO A 124 10.43 -1.20 11.41
C PRO A 124 10.61 0.29 11.73
N SER A 125 10.58 1.13 10.70
CA SER A 125 10.74 2.58 10.84
C SER A 125 9.48 3.28 11.33
N HIS A 126 9.68 4.45 11.94
CA HIS A 126 8.65 5.46 12.15
C HIS A 126 8.57 6.39 10.94
N TYR A 127 7.37 6.89 10.63
CA TYR A 127 7.12 7.71 9.45
C TYR A 127 6.60 9.09 9.83
N SER A 128 7.00 10.10 9.07
CA SER A 128 6.43 11.45 9.12
C SER A 128 6.27 12.01 7.71
N TRP A 129 5.25 12.85 7.54
CA TRP A 129 4.90 13.51 6.29
C TRP A 129 5.14 15.00 6.41
N TRP A 130 5.70 15.57 5.35
CA TRP A 130 6.09 16.97 5.28
C TRP A 130 5.55 17.61 4.00
N PHE A 131 5.00 18.80 4.14
CA PHE A 131 4.56 19.62 3.01
C PHE A 131 4.95 21.08 3.29
N ASN A 132 5.57 21.71 2.29
CA ASN A 132 6.02 23.10 2.37
C ASN A 132 6.84 23.43 3.65
N GLY A 133 7.75 22.52 4.02
CA GLY A 133 8.63 22.64 5.18
C GLY A 133 7.98 22.35 6.55
N SER A 134 6.69 22.03 6.60
CA SER A 134 5.96 21.73 7.85
C SER A 134 5.57 20.27 7.94
N SER A 135 5.66 19.68 9.14
CA SER A 135 5.17 18.33 9.40
C SER A 135 3.65 18.31 9.43
N VAL A 136 3.04 17.49 8.58
CA VAL A 136 1.58 17.37 8.42
C VAL A 136 1.01 16.08 9.00
N ALA A 137 1.83 15.04 9.19
CA ALA A 137 1.43 13.81 9.88
C ALA A 137 2.65 13.03 10.42
N ASN A 138 2.43 12.21 11.45
CA ASN A 138 3.43 11.33 12.07
C ASN A 138 3.02 9.85 11.95
N SER A 139 2.60 9.43 10.76
CA SER A 139 2.19 8.06 10.50
C SER A 139 2.57 7.63 9.08
N SER A 140 2.51 6.33 8.77
CA SER A 140 2.78 5.82 7.41
C SER A 140 1.72 6.25 6.40
N VAL A 141 0.51 6.60 6.86
CA VAL A 141 -0.60 7.05 6.03
C VAL A 141 -0.91 8.52 6.32
N PHE A 142 -1.09 9.31 5.27
CA PHE A 142 -1.51 10.70 5.38
C PHE A 142 -2.70 10.96 4.49
N THR A 143 -3.76 11.54 5.07
CA THR A 143 -4.93 12.00 4.34
C THR A 143 -4.99 13.52 4.45
N THR A 144 -5.10 14.20 3.31
CA THR A 144 -5.21 15.66 3.30
C THR A 144 -6.61 16.09 3.75
N ASP A 145 -6.69 17.31 4.29
CA ASP A 145 -7.95 18.05 4.31
C ASP A 145 -8.49 18.25 2.88
N PRO A 146 -9.76 18.66 2.71
CA PRO A 146 -10.32 19.01 1.41
C PRO A 146 -9.39 19.97 0.64
N LEU A 147 -8.98 19.54 -0.54
CA LEU A 147 -7.91 20.17 -1.28
C LEU A 147 -8.31 21.54 -1.82
N SER A 148 -7.32 22.43 -1.88
CA SER A 148 -7.39 23.68 -2.64
C SER A 148 -6.14 23.83 -3.51
N LEU A 149 -6.17 24.73 -4.50
CA LEU A 149 -5.11 24.83 -5.53
C LEU A 149 -3.70 25.04 -4.94
N ASN A 150 -3.60 25.74 -3.80
CA ASN A 150 -2.32 26.03 -3.14
C ASN A 150 -1.70 24.79 -2.44
N MET A 151 -2.43 23.67 -2.38
CA MET A 151 -1.95 22.39 -1.86
C MET A 151 -1.25 21.57 -2.94
N SER A 152 -1.09 22.10 -4.15
CA SER A 152 -0.23 21.50 -5.17
C SER A 152 1.24 21.62 -4.75
N GLY A 153 1.99 20.52 -4.85
CA GLY A 153 3.42 20.51 -4.55
C GLY A 153 3.94 19.13 -4.16
N GLU A 154 5.17 19.10 -3.68
CA GLU A 154 5.84 17.87 -3.26
C GLU A 154 5.52 17.53 -1.81
N TYR A 155 4.88 16.37 -1.62
CA TYR A 155 4.65 15.76 -0.32
C TYR A 155 5.79 14.79 -0.03
N THR A 156 6.52 15.04 1.06
CA THR A 156 7.74 14.30 1.41
C THR A 156 7.46 13.36 2.57
N CYS A 157 7.74 12.08 2.41
CA CYS A 157 7.76 11.13 3.50
C CYS A 157 9.19 10.95 4.03
N MET A 158 9.33 10.94 5.35
CA MET A 158 10.57 10.56 6.04
C MET A 158 10.32 9.27 6.82
N ALA A 159 11.16 8.26 6.58
CA ALA A 159 11.28 7.08 7.41
C ALA A 159 12.49 7.22 8.34
N TYR A 160 12.31 6.93 9.62
CA TYR A 160 13.34 7.00 10.65
C TYR A 160 13.38 5.70 11.45
N ASN A 161 14.57 5.11 11.61
CA ASN A 161 14.78 3.95 12.46
C ASN A 161 15.57 4.40 13.70
N ASN A 162 14.99 4.18 14.89
CA ASN A 162 15.58 4.61 16.15
C ASN A 162 16.78 3.77 16.60
N VAL A 163 16.93 2.53 16.10
CA VAL A 163 18.04 1.63 16.45
C VAL A 163 19.25 1.91 15.58
N THR A 164 19.06 2.09 14.27
CA THR A 164 20.14 2.47 13.36
C THR A 164 20.46 3.96 13.43
N GLU A 165 19.57 4.77 14.02
CA GLU A 165 19.60 6.24 14.04
C GLU A 165 19.64 6.91 12.66
N ASN A 166 19.34 6.14 11.61
CA ASN A 166 19.31 6.61 10.25
C ASN A 166 17.90 7.03 9.83
N ASN A 167 17.85 7.97 8.90
CA ASN A 167 16.64 8.36 8.19
C ASN A 167 16.82 8.29 6.68
N SER A 168 15.71 8.21 5.98
CA SER A 168 15.64 8.25 4.53
C SER A 168 14.37 8.98 4.12
N THR A 169 14.41 9.71 3.02
CA THR A 169 13.27 10.50 2.54
C THR A 169 12.99 10.21 1.07
N ASN A 170 11.73 10.39 0.68
CA ASN A 170 11.31 10.45 -0.71
C ASN A 170 10.11 11.40 -0.84
N SER A 171 9.83 11.88 -2.04
CA SER A 171 8.80 12.87 -2.30
C SER A 171 7.91 12.47 -3.46
N LYS A 172 6.64 12.89 -3.42
CA LYS A 172 5.68 12.71 -4.50
C LYS A 172 4.97 14.03 -4.82
N MET A 173 4.94 14.39 -6.09
CA MET A 173 4.23 15.57 -6.57
C MET A 173 2.72 15.31 -6.63
N LEU A 174 1.95 16.17 -6.00
CA LEU A 174 0.50 16.29 -6.19
C LEU A 174 0.18 17.57 -6.96
N THR A 175 -0.61 17.46 -8.01
CA THR A 175 -1.20 18.61 -8.70
C THR A 175 -2.70 18.65 -8.43
N VAL A 176 -3.15 19.71 -7.77
CA VAL A 176 -4.57 19.94 -7.49
C VAL A 176 -5.19 20.67 -8.68
N ILE A 177 -6.25 20.10 -9.25
CA ILE A 177 -6.97 20.62 -10.42
C ILE A 177 -8.41 21.00 -10.05
N GLU A 178 -9.02 21.86 -10.86
CA GLU A 178 -10.46 22.15 -10.73
C GLU A 178 -11.29 20.89 -10.96
N ALA A 179 -12.38 20.74 -10.19
CA ALA A 179 -13.25 19.58 -10.23
C ALA A 179 -14.22 19.62 -11.43
N ILE A 180 -14.57 18.44 -11.96
CA ILE A 180 -15.79 18.31 -12.75
C ILE A 180 -16.98 18.40 -11.79
N SER A 181 -17.74 19.49 -11.89
CA SER A 181 -18.82 19.79 -10.93
C SER A 181 -20.15 19.13 -11.27
N SER A 182 -20.39 18.82 -12.54
CA SER A 182 -21.64 18.19 -12.99
C SER A 182 -21.47 17.54 -14.35
N VAL A 183 -22.09 16.37 -14.53
CA VAL A 183 -22.20 15.65 -15.80
C VAL A 183 -23.66 15.23 -15.95
N MET A 184 -24.35 15.68 -16.99
CA MET A 184 -25.77 15.43 -17.20
C MET A 184 -26.08 15.12 -18.67
N ILE A 185 -26.99 14.19 -18.90
CA ILE A 185 -27.56 13.97 -20.22
C ILE A 185 -28.73 14.95 -20.40
N ARG A 186 -28.65 15.81 -21.42
CA ARG A 186 -29.75 16.67 -21.86
C ARG A 186 -30.41 16.13 -23.12
N ILE A 187 -31.73 16.29 -23.16
CA ILE A 187 -32.61 15.79 -24.22
C ILE A 187 -33.49 16.95 -24.67
N THR A 188 -33.62 17.14 -25.98
CA THR A 188 -34.42 18.23 -26.57
C THR A 188 -35.67 17.74 -27.28
N THR A 189 -35.74 16.46 -27.67
CA THR A 189 -36.87 15.86 -28.37
C THR A 189 -37.31 14.55 -27.70
N VAL A 190 -38.45 14.00 -28.10
CA VAL A 190 -38.90 12.69 -27.62
C VAL A 190 -38.31 11.61 -28.54
N PRO A 191 -37.79 10.47 -28.03
CA PRO A 191 -37.27 9.40 -28.86
C PRO A 191 -38.41 8.65 -29.56
N ILE A 192 -38.80 9.14 -30.75
CA ILE A 192 -39.83 8.53 -31.59
C ILE A 192 -39.17 7.54 -32.56
N ASN A 193 -39.72 6.33 -32.68
CA ASN A 193 -39.19 5.29 -33.55
C ASN A 193 -39.13 5.78 -35.01
N SER A 194 -38.01 5.52 -35.68
CA SER A 194 -37.69 5.98 -37.04
C SER A 194 -37.41 7.49 -37.19
N ASP A 195 -37.40 8.27 -36.10
CA ASP A 195 -37.01 9.70 -36.12
C ASP A 195 -35.54 9.93 -35.73
N VAL A 196 -35.06 11.14 -35.99
CA VAL A 196 -33.76 11.60 -35.50
C VAL A 196 -33.86 11.96 -34.03
N PHE A 197 -32.97 11.40 -33.23
CA PHE A 197 -32.91 11.67 -31.79
C PHE A 197 -31.46 11.93 -31.38
N THR A 198 -31.24 12.77 -30.38
CA THR A 198 -29.89 13.10 -29.92
C THR A 198 -29.84 13.18 -28.41
N LEU A 199 -28.80 12.61 -27.82
CA LEU A 199 -28.43 12.82 -26.44
C LEU A 199 -27.21 13.75 -26.38
N THR A 200 -27.31 14.82 -25.60
CA THR A 200 -26.23 15.77 -25.39
C THR A 200 -25.62 15.53 -24.01
N CYS A 201 -24.29 15.42 -23.92
CA CYS A 201 -23.61 15.38 -22.63
C CYS A 201 -23.22 16.81 -22.22
N ASP A 202 -23.89 17.33 -21.20
CA ASP A 202 -23.60 18.64 -20.62
C ASP A 202 -22.70 18.47 -19.40
N VAL A 203 -21.53 19.09 -19.47
CA VAL A 203 -20.49 19.01 -18.44
C VAL A 203 -20.17 20.40 -17.93
N SER A 204 -20.11 20.55 -16.61
CA SER A 204 -19.71 21.80 -15.93
C SER A 204 -18.37 21.63 -15.23
N GLY A 205 -17.42 22.52 -15.51
CA GLY A 205 -16.02 22.40 -15.07
C GLY A 205 -15.10 21.90 -16.19
N PRO A 206 -13.77 21.91 -15.97
CA PRO A 206 -12.80 21.49 -16.97
C PRO A 206 -12.74 19.96 -17.10
N TYR A 207 -12.61 19.47 -18.34
CA TYR A 207 -12.51 18.05 -18.67
C TYR A 207 -11.61 17.85 -19.89
N ASP A 208 -11.03 16.66 -20.00
CA ASP A 208 -10.12 16.27 -21.08
C ASP A 208 -10.87 15.56 -22.23
N MET A 209 -11.77 14.63 -21.89
CA MET A 209 -12.54 13.87 -22.87
C MET A 209 -13.91 13.45 -22.35
N ILE A 210 -14.83 13.20 -23.29
CA ILE A 210 -16.15 12.64 -23.04
C ILE A 210 -16.34 11.38 -23.87
N TYR A 211 -16.98 10.38 -23.27
CA TYR A 211 -17.44 9.20 -23.99
C TYR A 211 -18.79 8.71 -23.47
N TRP A 212 -19.43 7.82 -24.25
CA TRP A 212 -20.76 7.31 -23.97
C TRP A 212 -20.71 5.83 -23.59
N MET A 213 -21.58 5.47 -22.66
CA MET A 213 -21.83 4.11 -22.22
C MET A 213 -23.27 3.74 -22.54
N LYS A 214 -23.48 2.52 -23.03
CA LYS A 214 -24.79 1.88 -23.14
C LYS A 214 -24.75 0.56 -22.39
N ASP A 215 -25.66 0.35 -21.44
CA ASP A 215 -25.80 -0.90 -20.68
C ASP A 215 -24.45 -1.33 -20.05
N ASN A 216 -23.72 -0.36 -19.48
CA ASN A 216 -22.37 -0.48 -18.92
C ASN A 216 -21.26 -0.86 -19.92
N MET A 217 -21.51 -0.78 -21.23
CA MET A 217 -20.51 -0.98 -22.28
C MET A 217 -20.13 0.34 -22.96
N HIS A 218 -18.83 0.52 -23.22
CA HIS A 218 -18.32 1.67 -23.95
C HIS A 218 -18.77 1.65 -25.41
N LEU A 219 -19.32 2.76 -25.88
CA LEU A 219 -19.70 2.93 -27.28
C LEU A 219 -18.48 3.36 -28.09
N ASN A 220 -17.96 2.46 -28.93
CA ASN A 220 -16.81 2.75 -29.77
C ASN A 220 -17.16 3.78 -30.87
N MET A 221 -16.20 4.67 -31.15
CA MET A 221 -16.24 5.66 -32.25
C MET A 221 -16.05 5.04 -33.65
N THR A 222 -15.58 3.81 -33.75
CA THR A 222 -15.26 3.21 -35.05
C THR A 222 -16.52 2.76 -35.77
N ASN A 223 -16.75 3.43 -36.90
CA ASN A 223 -17.69 3.09 -37.97
C ASN A 223 -18.16 1.64 -37.91
N SER A 224 -19.46 1.48 -37.72
CA SER A 224 -20.15 0.21 -37.76
C SER A 224 -20.08 -0.44 -39.15
N THR A 225 -18.92 -0.95 -39.53
CA THR A 225 -18.75 -1.84 -40.69
C THR A 225 -19.13 -3.28 -40.34
N ALA A 226 -19.31 -3.60 -39.05
CA ALA A 226 -19.72 -4.93 -38.60
C ALA A 226 -21.24 -5.07 -38.43
N ASN A 227 -22.01 -3.97 -38.33
CA ASN A 227 -23.47 -4.07 -38.19
C ASN A 227 -24.21 -2.88 -38.83
N PRO A 228 -24.77 -3.01 -40.05
CA PRO A 228 -25.52 -1.94 -40.72
C PRO A 228 -26.80 -1.50 -39.97
N LEU A 229 -27.13 -2.14 -38.85
CA LEU A 229 -28.22 -1.81 -37.91
C LEU A 229 -27.80 -0.86 -36.78
N MET A 230 -26.52 -0.50 -36.66
CA MET A 230 -26.03 0.39 -35.60
C MET A 230 -26.25 1.85 -36.01
N SER A 231 -27.44 2.38 -35.74
CA SER A 231 -27.88 3.71 -36.17
C SER A 231 -27.41 4.85 -35.27
N TYR A 232 -26.20 4.78 -34.70
CA TYR A 232 -25.66 5.88 -33.89
C TYR A 232 -24.29 6.38 -34.36
N HIS A 233 -24.01 7.66 -34.13
CA HIS A 233 -22.70 8.25 -34.30
C HIS A 233 -22.41 9.27 -33.18
N ILE A 234 -21.14 9.40 -32.80
CA ILE A 234 -20.72 10.32 -31.74
C ILE A 234 -19.99 11.49 -32.40
N LYS A 235 -20.44 12.71 -32.13
CA LYS A 235 -19.78 13.94 -32.62
C LYS A 235 -19.99 15.07 -31.63
N ASN A 236 -18.94 15.86 -31.37
CA ASN A 236 -19.01 17.03 -30.48
C ASN A 236 -19.66 16.71 -29.11
N ASN A 237 -19.28 15.59 -28.48
CA ASN A 237 -19.82 15.12 -27.20
C ASN A 237 -21.31 14.73 -27.21
N MET A 238 -21.94 14.68 -28.39
CA MET A 238 -23.33 14.28 -28.59
C MET A 238 -23.40 12.88 -29.20
N LEU A 239 -24.39 12.10 -28.75
CA LEU A 239 -24.73 10.80 -29.30
C LEU A 239 -25.99 10.95 -30.16
N TYR A 240 -25.78 10.85 -31.47
CA TYR A 240 -26.84 11.01 -32.47
C TYR A 240 -27.40 9.65 -32.88
N PHE A 241 -28.71 9.59 -33.08
CA PHE A 241 -29.42 8.46 -33.63
C PHE A 241 -30.12 8.85 -34.93
N THR A 242 -29.80 8.17 -36.02
CA THR A 242 -30.31 8.46 -37.37
C THR A 242 -30.64 7.18 -38.13
N PRO A 243 -31.82 6.56 -37.90
CA PRO A 243 -32.86 6.92 -36.94
C PRO A 243 -32.76 6.18 -35.59
N VAL A 244 -33.50 6.63 -34.58
CA VAL A 244 -33.66 5.90 -33.31
C VAL A 244 -34.71 4.79 -33.45
N ASN A 245 -34.33 3.59 -33.01
CA ASN A 245 -35.11 2.36 -33.12
C ASN A 245 -35.05 1.54 -31.83
N ARG A 246 -35.86 0.48 -31.72
CA ARG A 246 -35.88 -0.41 -30.54
C ARG A 246 -34.54 -1.06 -30.20
N VAL A 247 -33.66 -1.22 -31.19
CA VAL A 247 -32.29 -1.72 -30.97
C VAL A 247 -31.41 -0.74 -30.18
N ASN A 248 -31.77 0.55 -30.21
CA ASN A 248 -31.10 1.59 -29.44
C ASN A 248 -31.67 1.69 -28.02
N ASP A 249 -32.79 1.05 -27.70
CA ASP A 249 -33.33 1.05 -26.34
C ASP A 249 -32.29 0.49 -25.36
N GLY A 250 -32.19 1.10 -24.18
CA GLY A 250 -31.20 0.75 -23.18
C GLY A 250 -30.89 1.89 -22.22
N THR A 251 -29.94 1.64 -21.33
CA THR A 251 -29.52 2.60 -20.32
C THR A 251 -28.24 3.30 -20.75
N TYR A 252 -28.30 4.62 -20.85
CA TYR A 252 -27.20 5.46 -21.30
C TYR A 252 -26.62 6.28 -20.15
N GLU A 253 -25.30 6.40 -20.14
CA GLU A 253 -24.54 7.31 -19.29
C GLU A 253 -23.51 8.01 -20.17
N CYS A 254 -23.32 9.32 -19.98
CA CYS A 254 -22.14 9.98 -20.52
C CYS A 254 -21.10 10.11 -19.41
N VAL A 255 -19.83 9.97 -19.78
CA VAL A 255 -18.70 10.00 -18.87
C VAL A 255 -17.75 11.09 -19.31
N ALA A 256 -17.52 12.05 -18.43
CA ALA A 256 -16.48 13.06 -18.58
C ALA A 256 -15.26 12.64 -17.77
N THR A 257 -14.06 12.88 -18.28
CA THR A 257 -12.83 12.55 -17.56
C THR A 257 -11.91 13.74 -17.48
N ASN A 258 -11.15 13.82 -16.40
CA ASN A 258 -9.97 14.65 -16.27
C ASN A 258 -8.81 13.81 -15.74
N GLN A 259 -7.67 14.46 -15.47
CA GLN A 259 -6.46 13.80 -14.95
C GLN A 259 -6.63 13.17 -13.57
N ALA A 260 -7.62 13.63 -12.78
CA ALA A 260 -7.91 13.09 -11.46
C ALA A 260 -8.84 11.87 -11.52
N GLY A 261 -9.72 11.79 -12.51
CA GLY A 261 -10.61 10.64 -12.65
C GLY A 261 -11.76 10.81 -13.64
N GLN A 262 -12.79 9.98 -13.46
CA GLN A 262 -13.96 9.91 -14.31
C GLN A 262 -15.22 10.27 -13.54
N HIS A 263 -16.11 11.03 -14.18
CA HIS A 263 -17.40 11.47 -13.65
C HIS A 263 -18.52 11.04 -14.59
N LYS A 264 -19.50 10.31 -14.05
CA LYS A 264 -20.63 9.77 -14.83
C LYS A 264 -21.87 10.61 -14.62
N SER A 265 -22.66 10.77 -15.68
CA SER A 265 -24.02 11.28 -15.55
C SER A 265 -24.90 10.28 -14.79
N PRO A 266 -26.04 10.74 -14.24
CA PRO A 266 -27.13 9.83 -13.92
C PRO A 266 -27.52 8.98 -15.13
N LYS A 267 -28.00 7.77 -14.85
CA LYS A 267 -28.50 6.84 -15.87
C LYS A 267 -29.75 7.38 -16.55
N TYR A 268 -29.70 7.46 -17.88
CA TYR A 268 -30.85 7.80 -18.72
C TYR A 268 -31.39 6.54 -19.40
N MET A 269 -32.67 6.25 -19.22
CA MET A 269 -33.32 5.12 -19.90
C MET A 269 -33.94 5.60 -21.22
N LEU A 270 -33.40 5.12 -22.34
CA LEU A 270 -33.96 5.36 -23.67
C LEU A 270 -34.97 4.28 -24.01
N LEU A 271 -36.20 4.71 -24.32
CA LEU A 271 -37.28 3.87 -24.83
C LEU A 271 -37.89 4.52 -26.07
N SER A 272 -37.67 3.93 -27.24
CA SER A 272 -38.21 4.42 -28.50
C SER A 272 -39.73 4.21 -28.56
N LEU A 273 -40.47 5.32 -28.72
CA LEU A 273 -41.92 5.31 -28.79
C LEU A 273 -42.41 5.03 -30.21
N SER A 274 -43.38 4.15 -30.36
CA SER A 274 -44.07 3.97 -31.64
C SER A 274 -45.15 5.05 -31.78
N LEU A 275 -45.17 5.75 -32.92
CA LEU A 275 -46.33 6.49 -33.37
C LEU A 275 -47.43 5.48 -33.73
N CYS A 276 -48.25 5.10 -32.74
CA CYS A 276 -49.53 4.46 -33.06
C CYS A 276 -50.43 5.55 -33.66
N LEU A 277 -51.03 5.28 -34.83
CA LEU A 277 -51.82 6.25 -35.59
C LEU A 277 -52.80 7.00 -34.68
N GLN A 278 -52.61 8.31 -34.55
CA GLN A 278 -53.68 9.24 -34.19
C GLN A 278 -54.65 9.36 -35.38
N THR A 279 -55.24 8.25 -35.82
CA THR A 279 -56.39 8.24 -36.72
C THR A 279 -57.28 7.06 -36.35
N ALA A 280 -58.16 7.30 -35.39
CA ALA A 280 -59.47 6.67 -35.37
C ALA A 280 -60.46 7.76 -34.98
N LEU A 281 -61.27 8.11 -35.99
CA LEU A 281 -62.46 8.96 -36.05
C LEU A 281 -63.17 9.25 -34.71
#